data_AF-A0A517NBE7-F1
#
_entry.id   AF-A0A517NBE7-F1
#
_cell.length_a   1.000
_cell.length_b   1.000
_cell.length_c   1.000
_cell.angle_alpha   90.00
_cell.angle_beta   90.00
_cell.angle_gamma   90.00
#
_symmetry.space_group_name_H-M   'P 1'
#
loop_
_entity.id
_entity.type
_entity.pdbx_description
1 polymer ?
#
loop_
_entity_poly.entity_id
_entity_poly.type
_entity_poly.pdbx_seq_one_letter_code
_entity_poly.pdbx_strand_id
1 'polypeptide(L)'
;MPDATRLCRSLLAVVDAIPSTTDRHVVALSDHPRWLFIADTRPEATTIERDAIVGQFGTIIADECLHSARDASAIIGSIVEIPEGADQTEAAERLRGAYHLATEPIGDGDDDQPF
;
A
#
# COMPACT_ATOMS: atom_id res chain seq x y z
N MET A 1 2.40 -19.68 -11.74
CA MET A 1 2.05 -18.62 -10.78
C MET A 1 1.39 -17.50 -11.57
N PRO A 2 0.33 -16.86 -11.05
CA PRO A 2 -0.24 -15.69 -11.71
C PRO A 2 0.83 -14.59 -11.81
N ASP A 3 0.74 -13.82 -12.89
CA ASP A 3 1.60 -12.68 -13.15
C ASP A 3 1.25 -11.57 -12.15
N ALA A 4 2.08 -11.43 -11.11
CA ALA A 4 1.87 -10.47 -10.01
C ALA A 4 1.83 -9.02 -10.54
N THR A 5 2.60 -8.70 -11.58
CA THR A 5 2.58 -7.39 -12.23
C THR A 5 1.22 -7.13 -12.88
N ARG A 6 0.71 -8.09 -13.65
CA ARG A 6 -0.64 -7.98 -14.24
C ARG A 6 -1.74 -7.89 -13.19
N LEU A 7 -1.64 -8.66 -12.11
CA LEU A 7 -2.59 -8.59 -10.99
C LEU A 7 -2.55 -7.21 -10.32
N CYS A 8 -1.35 -6.69 -10.02
CA CYS A 8 -1.14 -5.37 -9.42
C CYS A 8 -1.80 -4.27 -10.26
N ARG A 9 -1.52 -4.26 -11.57
CA ARG A 9 -2.14 -3.32 -12.52
C ARG A 9 -3.67 -3.43 -12.56
N SER A 10 -4.20 -4.65 -12.50
CA SER A 10 -5.65 -4.88 -12.51
C SER A 10 -6.31 -4.36 -11.24
N LEU A 11 -5.69 -4.57 -10.08
CA LEU A 11 -6.19 -4.06 -8.79
C LEU A 11 -6.11 -2.53 -8.71
N LEU A 12 -5.05 -1.92 -9.26
CA LEU A 12 -4.96 -0.47 -9.39
C LEU A 12 -6.10 0.11 -10.23
N ALA A 13 -6.45 -0.54 -11.35
CA ALA A 13 -7.59 -0.12 -12.15
C ALA A 13 -8.92 -0.20 -11.38
N VAL A 14 -9.06 -1.17 -10.45
CA VAL A 14 -10.23 -1.26 -9.56
C VAL A 14 -10.24 -0.11 -8.55
N VAL A 15 -9.11 0.24 -7.95
CA VAL A 15 -8.97 1.39 -7.04
C VAL A 15 -9.31 2.71 -7.75
N ASP A 16 -8.90 2.88 -9.00
CA ASP A 16 -9.25 4.05 -9.81
C ASP A 16 -10.73 4.08 -10.22
N ALA A 17 -11.35 2.91 -10.44
CA ALA A 17 -12.76 2.84 -10.82
C ALA A 17 -13.72 3.05 -9.64
N ILE A 18 -13.33 2.68 -8.42
CA ILE A 18 -14.21 2.71 -7.24
C ILE A 18 -13.92 3.97 -6.41
N PRO A 19 -14.90 4.87 -6.22
CA PRO A 19 -14.76 6.00 -5.32
C PRO A 19 -14.50 5.51 -3.89
N SER A 20 -13.45 6.03 -3.26
CA SER A 20 -13.04 5.71 -1.90
C SER A 20 -12.87 7.01 -1.12
N THR A 21 -13.19 6.99 0.18
CA THR A 21 -12.88 8.08 1.11
C THR A 21 -11.49 7.92 1.73
N THR A 22 -10.81 6.81 1.45
CA THR A 22 -9.48 6.49 1.95
C THR A 22 -8.51 6.51 0.77
N ASP A 23 -7.41 7.25 0.91
CA ASP A 23 -6.40 7.39 -0.15
C ASP A 23 -5.33 6.30 -0.13
N ARG A 24 -5.36 5.44 0.88
CA ARG A 24 -4.44 4.30 1.03
C ARG A 24 -5.20 3.02 1.22
N HIS A 25 -4.88 2.06 0.38
CA HIS A 25 -5.51 0.75 0.36
C HIS A 25 -4.49 -0.28 0.81
N VAL A 26 -4.88 -1.11 1.77
CA VAL A 26 -4.15 -2.33 2.14
C VAL A 26 -5.16 -3.46 2.13
N VAL A 27 -4.99 -4.42 1.22
CA VAL A 27 -5.97 -5.47 0.93
C VAL A 27 -5.29 -6.84 0.99
N ALA A 28 -5.82 -7.72 1.82
CA ALA A 28 -5.45 -9.12 1.85
C ALA A 28 -6.05 -9.84 0.63
N LEU A 29 -5.22 -10.57 -0.12
CA LEU A 29 -5.64 -11.31 -1.29
C LEU A 29 -5.98 -12.75 -0.89
N SER A 30 -7.27 -13.10 -0.82
CA SER A 30 -7.71 -14.41 -0.31
C SER A 30 -7.20 -15.60 -1.12
N ASP A 31 -7.06 -15.45 -2.44
CA ASP A 31 -6.51 -16.48 -3.33
C ASP A 31 -4.97 -16.61 -3.21
N HIS A 32 -4.34 -15.67 -2.50
CA HIS A 32 -2.90 -15.58 -2.28
C HIS A 32 -2.63 -15.26 -0.81
N PRO A 33 -2.66 -16.25 0.10
CA PRO A 33 -2.67 -16.02 1.55
C PRO A 33 -1.41 -15.35 2.10
N ARG A 34 -0.37 -15.18 1.27
CA ARG A 34 0.86 -14.47 1.61
C ARG A 34 1.00 -13.13 0.91
N TRP A 35 0.01 -12.70 0.12
CA TRP A 35 0.13 -11.48 -0.68
C TRP A 35 -0.78 -10.39 -0.15
N LEU A 36 -0.22 -9.21 0.03
CA LEU A 36 -0.95 -7.99 0.31
C LEU A 36 -0.89 -7.10 -0.93
N PHE A 37 -2.02 -6.53 -1.30
CA PHE A 37 -2.07 -5.44 -2.26
C PHE A 37 -2.08 -4.10 -1.51
N ILE A 38 -1.21 -3.20 -1.93
CA ILE A 38 -1.13 -1.84 -1.43
C ILE A 38 -1.38 -0.88 -2.59
N ALA A 39 -2.16 0.17 -2.36
CA ALA A 39 -2.23 1.31 -3.26
C ALA A 39 -2.22 2.63 -2.47
N ASP A 40 -1.59 3.65 -3.05
CA ASP A 40 -1.63 5.03 -2.56
C ASP A 40 -2.09 5.93 -3.71
N THR A 41 -3.20 6.63 -3.50
CA THR A 41 -3.86 7.51 -4.46
C THR A 41 -3.63 9.00 -4.15
N ARG A 42 -2.82 9.33 -3.14
CA ARG A 42 -2.53 10.73 -2.83
C ARG A 42 -1.73 11.36 -3.99
N PRO A 43 -1.99 12.62 -4.36
CA PRO A 43 -1.23 13.32 -5.40
C PRO A 43 0.29 13.37 -5.16
N GLU A 44 0.70 13.39 -3.90
CA GLU A 44 2.08 13.42 -3.44
C GLU A 44 2.67 12.02 -3.17
N ALA A 45 1.96 10.94 -3.48
CA ALA A 45 2.43 9.59 -3.25
C ALA A 45 3.75 9.31 -3.98
N THR A 46 4.73 8.77 -3.25
CA THR A 46 6.02 8.39 -3.81
C THR A 46 6.32 6.92 -3.56
N THR A 47 7.05 6.30 -4.49
CA THR A 47 7.55 4.94 -4.30
C THR A 47 8.52 4.86 -3.11
N ILE A 48 9.23 5.95 -2.80
CA ILE A 48 10.20 6.01 -1.68
C ILE A 48 9.51 5.81 -0.32
N GLU A 49 8.48 6.59 -0.02
CA GLU A 49 7.74 6.47 1.24
C GLU A 49 7.09 5.09 1.36
N ARG A 50 6.44 4.66 0.27
CA ARG A 50 5.83 3.33 0.20
C ARG A 50 6.84 2.23 0.47
N ASP A 51 7.98 2.21 -0.23
CA ASP A 51 8.98 1.16 -0.10
C ASP A 51 9.59 1.12 1.30
N ALA A 52 9.80 2.28 1.93
CA ALA A 52 10.30 2.37 3.30
C ALA A 52 9.33 1.78 4.34
N ILE A 53 8.02 1.97 4.15
CA ILE A 53 6.99 1.42 5.03
C ILE A 53 6.78 -0.06 4.72
N VAL A 54 6.49 -0.37 3.45
CA VAL A 54 6.14 -1.71 2.97
C VAL A 54 7.27 -2.72 3.14
N GLY A 55 8.52 -2.30 2.91
CA GLY A 55 9.69 -3.17 3.02
C GLY A 55 9.90 -3.76 4.42
N GLN A 56 9.26 -3.19 5.45
CA GLN A 56 9.29 -3.72 6.81
C GLN A 56 8.39 -4.95 7.02
N PHE A 57 7.43 -5.17 6.11
CA PHE A 57 6.39 -6.20 6.25
C PHE A 57 6.57 -7.38 5.30
N GLY A 58 7.38 -7.24 4.26
CA GLY A 58 7.59 -8.29 3.28
C GLY A 58 8.44 -7.85 2.10
N THR A 59 8.45 -8.71 1.08
CA THR A 59 9.18 -8.45 -0.17
C THR A 59 8.20 -7.94 -1.22
N ILE A 60 8.50 -6.80 -1.84
CA ILE A 60 7.73 -6.31 -2.98
C ILE A 60 8.01 -7.24 -4.17
N ILE A 61 6.96 -7.89 -4.66
CA ILE A 61 7.04 -8.85 -5.79
C ILE A 61 6.42 -8.30 -7.08
N ALA A 62 5.68 -7.19 -6.98
CA ALA A 62 5.21 -6.42 -8.12
C ALA A 62 5.03 -4.96 -7.72
N ASP A 63 5.37 -4.07 -8.63
CA ASP A 63 5.20 -2.63 -8.50
C ASP A 63 4.62 -2.08 -9.80
N GLU A 64 3.61 -1.22 -9.69
CA GLU A 64 2.92 -0.62 -10.81
C GLU A 64 2.53 0.83 -10.51
N CYS A 65 2.47 1.63 -11.58
CA CYS A 65 1.99 3.00 -11.55
C CYS A 65 0.97 3.21 -12.68
N LEU A 66 -0.15 3.83 -12.33
CA LEU A 66 -1.23 4.16 -13.25
C LEU A 66 -1.59 5.64 -13.10
N HIS A 67 -1.95 6.32 -14.19
CA HIS A 67 -2.52 7.65 -14.11
C HIS A 67 -4.03 7.53 -13.98
N SER A 68 -4.57 8.06 -12.88
CA SER A 68 -6.00 8.12 -12.56
C SER A 68 -6.79 8.72 -13.72
N ALA A 69 -7.84 8.03 -14.16
CA ALA A 69 -8.75 8.58 -15.16
C ALA A 69 -9.62 9.72 -14.59
N ARG A 70 -9.69 9.85 -13.26
CA ARG A 70 -10.56 10.80 -12.56
C ARG A 70 -9.96 12.21 -12.49
N ASP A 71 -8.66 12.29 -12.24
CA ASP A 71 -7.96 13.55 -11.95
C ASP A 71 -6.53 13.63 -12.51
N ALA A 72 -6.13 12.64 -13.32
CA ALA A 72 -4.78 12.51 -13.89
C ALA A 72 -3.64 12.40 -12.86
N SER A 73 -3.94 12.23 -11.58
CA SER A 73 -2.94 11.96 -10.54
C SER A 73 -2.29 10.57 -10.75
N ALA A 74 -1.06 10.41 -10.30
CA ALA A 74 -0.41 9.11 -10.29
C ALA A 74 -0.94 8.28 -9.11
N ILE A 75 -1.35 7.05 -9.39
CA ILE A 75 -1.68 6.03 -8.40
C ILE A 75 -0.56 5.00 -8.42
N ILE A 76 0.08 4.79 -7.28
CA ILE A 76 1.13 3.79 -7.11
C ILE A 76 0.56 2.57 -6.40
N GLY A 77 0.93 1.38 -6.84
CA GLY A 77 0.47 0.14 -6.25
C GLY A 77 1.52 -0.94 -6.24
N SER A 78 1.46 -1.81 -5.24
CA SER A 78 2.41 -2.90 -5.08
C SER A 78 1.75 -4.15 -4.54
N ILE A 79 2.31 -5.29 -4.92
CA ILE A 79 2.02 -6.56 -4.26
C ILE A 79 3.22 -6.94 -3.42
N VAL A 80 2.94 -7.26 -2.16
CA VAL A 80 3.94 -7.59 -1.15
C VAL A 80 3.71 -9.01 -0.71
N GLU A 81 4.76 -9.83 -0.82
CA GLU A 81 4.77 -11.15 -0.23
C GLU A 81 5.28 -11.08 1.21
N ILE A 82 4.41 -11.44 2.16
CA ILE A 82 4.76 -11.50 3.58
C ILE A 82 5.54 -12.80 3.89
N PRO A 83 6.34 -12.81 4.98
CA PRO A 83 7.09 -13.99 5.41
C PRO A 83 6.21 -15.23 5.59
N GLU A 84 6.79 -16.41 5.38
CA GLU A 84 6.10 -17.66 5.65
C GLU A 84 5.71 -17.76 7.13
N GLY A 85 4.48 -18.21 7.41
CA GLY A 85 3.95 -18.32 8.76
C GLY A 85 3.39 -17.02 9.36
N ALA A 86 3.52 -15.87 8.67
CA ALA A 86 2.86 -14.64 9.09
C ALA A 86 1.35 -14.69 8.80
N ASP A 87 0.54 -14.15 9.72
CA ASP A 87 -0.89 -13.97 9.48
C ASP A 87 -1.13 -12.77 8.56
N GLN A 88 -1.86 -12.99 7.46
CA GLN A 88 -2.12 -11.99 6.43
C GLN A 88 -2.97 -10.81 6.96
N THR A 89 -3.91 -11.10 7.87
CA THR A 89 -4.80 -10.08 8.44
C THR A 89 -4.02 -9.22 9.42
N GLU A 90 -3.23 -9.84 10.31
CA GLU A 90 -2.36 -9.11 11.24
C GLU A 90 -1.35 -8.23 10.48
N ALA A 91 -0.71 -8.78 9.44
CA ALA A 91 0.23 -8.02 8.61
C ALA A 91 -0.45 -6.83 7.94
N ALA A 92 -1.66 -7.01 7.38
CA ALA A 92 -2.44 -5.93 6.78
C ALA A 92 -2.83 -4.86 7.80
N GLU A 93 -3.26 -5.23 9.00
CA GLU A 93 -3.61 -4.30 10.08
C GLU A 93 -2.42 -3.50 10.56
N ARG A 94 -1.28 -4.16 10.79
CA ARG A 94 -0.05 -3.48 11.20
C ARG A 94 0.47 -2.54 10.11
N LEU A 95 0.35 -2.91 8.84
CA LEU A 95 0.72 -2.04 7.73
C LEU A 95 -0.19 -0.82 7.62
N ARG A 96 -1.50 -0.98 7.83
CA ARG A 96 -2.43 0.17 7.93
C ARG A 96 -2.06 1.10 9.09
N GLY A 97 -1.69 0.52 10.24
CA GLY A 97 -1.21 1.28 11.39
C GLY A 97 0.09 2.04 11.10
N ALA A 98 1.05 1.40 10.41
CA ALA A 98 2.29 2.06 10.01
C ALA A 98 2.06 3.24 9.06
N TYR A 99 1.16 3.06 8.08
CA TYR A 99 0.76 4.17 7.22
C TYR A 99 0.11 5.31 8.00
N HIS A 100 -0.76 5.00 8.97
CA HIS A 100 -1.36 6.01 9.83
C HIS A 100 -0.29 6.83 10.55
N LEU A 101 0.61 6.16 11.28
CA LEU A 101 1.69 6.81 12.05
C LEU A 101 2.66 7.61 11.17
N ALA A 102 3.01 7.10 9.99
CA ALA A 102 3.92 7.79 9.08
C ALA A 102 3.35 9.09 8.48
N THR A 103 2.04 9.33 8.64
CA THR A 103 1.36 10.50 8.07
C THR A 103 0.53 11.30 9.05
N GLU A 104 0.58 10.97 10.33
CA GLU A 104 0.07 11.88 11.34
C GLU A 104 0.87 13.19 11.24
N PRO A 105 0.20 14.35 11.08
CA PRO A 105 0.90 15.61 11.18
C PRO A 105 1.53 15.67 12.56
N ILE A 106 2.84 15.90 12.61
CA ILE A 106 3.56 16.16 13.86
C ILE A 106 2.79 17.28 14.56
N GLY A 107 2.09 16.95 15.64
CA GLY A 107 1.42 17.96 16.44
C GLY A 107 2.47 18.92 16.98
N ASP A 108 2.21 20.22 16.89
CA ASP A 108 3.01 21.28 17.52
C ASP A 108 2.99 21.12 19.06
N GLY A 109 3.63 20.08 19.61
CA GLY A 109 3.58 19.81 21.05
C GLY A 109 4.31 18.60 21.62
N ASP A 110 4.75 17.62 20.83
CA ASP A 110 5.49 16.47 21.36
C ASP A 110 6.95 16.49 20.88
N ASP A 111 7.81 17.18 21.64
CA ASP A 111 9.27 17.25 21.50
C ASP A 111 9.98 15.89 21.75
N ASP A 112 9.29 14.76 21.66
CA ASP A 112 9.84 13.45 22.08
C ASP A 112 9.26 12.27 21.26
N GLN A 113 9.43 12.30 19.93
CA GLN A 113 9.24 11.10 19.11
C GLN A 113 10.55 10.66 18.44
N PRO A 114 10.87 9.35 18.46
CA PRO A 114 12.19 8.84 18.13
C PRO A 114 12.34 8.62 16.63
N PHE A 115 12.51 9.70 15.87
CA PHE A 115 13.21 9.67 14.59
C PHE A 115 14.12 10.90 14.48
#